data_AF-A0A1C6CVC7-F1
#
_entry.id   AF-A0A1C6CVC7-F1
#
_cell.length_a   1.000
_cell.length_b   1.000
_cell.length_c   1.000
_cell.angle_alpha   90.00
_cell.angle_beta   90.00
_cell.angle_gamma   90.00
#
_symmetry.space_group_name_H-M   'P 1'
#
loop_
_entity.id
_entity.type
_entity.pdbx_description
1 polymer ?
#
loop_
_entity_poly.entity_id
_entity_poly.type
_entity_poly.pdbx_seq_one_letter_code
_entity_poly.pdbx_strand_id
1 'polypeptide(L)'
;MKAMKLYSGGKVYPLSCISNWCITSSLGGSKTMQFDISPQSPEYRLIAEEERIEYDGTYYNIKSINERRTIATVNAEIDLDELKSKIFSTFKYDTISFVQAMSTALDGTNWSVVGAGLVTAKRSFDLTDVTPLDIVNNCTNKTMYNVSFDVDNIRKILNISVPATLANNVFFSDELNLKELTFKGSSSGFATRLYAYGKDGLSFAKINNGKEYIDNNSYSNKVIAIVWRDERYTKAESLLVDAQEKLKELALPERSYVCEIIDLARLNKIEYSEFYIRLNSVITLIDRRRNKRLEHTVVEIKEYPNEPLNNTVTLSTSPEKISRKLIDNTTRINQISTTVDKQPSVWQKAIETATALITGASGGYVVLNPSEKPSELLIMNAPDINTPDINTATKIWRFNMNGFGYSNNGYNGPFPLAMTMDGAIVADFITTGTLNADIIKAGTLQGIKIIATTGSIAGWKMENGVLVSDDGTMKLDSINNTITVNNSDGNKLMTVSKDGIKFWRGDTEIGQTGIRGGDTGQYGLTFDLIDGDAMTWSVYDKSQKVYVNKLRYTESEGLNVSNNFTCNQLFGHNVMDIDLGNGLHAWGYSE
;
A
#
# COMPACT_ATOMS: atom_id res chain seq x y z
N MET A 1 24.62 -18.87 16.61
CA MET A 1 24.35 -18.00 15.44
C MET A 1 25.44 -18.26 14.41
N LYS A 2 25.12 -18.54 13.14
CA LYS A 2 26.15 -18.73 12.11
C LYS A 2 26.71 -17.36 11.72
N ALA A 3 28.03 -17.20 11.66
CA ALA A 3 28.66 -15.95 11.25
C ALA A 3 28.60 -15.78 9.73
N MET A 4 28.36 -14.55 9.27
CA MET A 4 28.47 -14.18 7.86
C MET A 4 29.95 -14.02 7.49
N LYS A 5 30.35 -14.55 6.34
CA LYS A 5 31.74 -14.47 5.85
C LYS A 5 31.80 -13.67 4.56
N LEU A 6 32.70 -12.70 4.50
CA LEU A 6 33.05 -11.96 3.28
C LEU A 6 34.34 -12.54 2.70
N TYR A 7 34.32 -12.86 1.42
CA TYR A 7 35.49 -13.19 0.63
C TYR A 7 35.93 -11.90 -0.05
N SER A 8 37.12 -11.41 0.26
CA SER A 8 37.69 -10.24 -0.39
C SER A 8 39.20 -10.33 -0.48
N GLY A 9 39.78 -9.94 -1.62
CA GLY A 9 41.23 -9.96 -1.84
C GLY A 9 41.88 -11.33 -1.60
N GLY A 10 41.17 -12.42 -1.89
CA GLY A 10 41.64 -13.81 -1.69
C GLY A 10 41.67 -14.28 -0.23
N LYS A 11 41.12 -13.49 0.71
CA LYS A 11 41.00 -13.84 2.13
C LYS A 11 39.53 -13.89 2.55
N VAL A 12 39.28 -14.51 3.69
CA VAL A 12 37.94 -14.62 4.29
C VAL A 12 37.90 -13.82 5.58
N TYR A 13 36.91 -12.94 5.71
CA TYR A 13 36.71 -12.06 6.85
C TYR A 13 35.33 -12.29 7.47
N PRO A 14 35.19 -12.30 8.80
CA PRO A 14 33.89 -12.31 9.43
C PRO A 14 33.23 -10.92 9.28
N LEU A 15 31.93 -10.89 8.97
CA LEU A 15 31.10 -9.70 9.07
C LEU A 15 30.27 -9.79 10.36
N SER A 16 30.58 -8.93 11.33
CA SER A 16 29.99 -8.95 12.67
C SER A 16 29.28 -7.65 13.06
N CYS A 17 29.67 -6.51 12.48
CA CYS A 17 29.15 -5.18 12.77
C CYS A 17 27.98 -4.77 11.86
N ILE A 18 27.06 -5.72 11.60
CA ILE A 18 25.92 -5.51 10.69
C ILE A 18 24.59 -5.38 11.45
N SER A 19 23.66 -4.61 10.89
CA SER A 19 22.30 -4.41 11.39
C SER A 19 21.27 -4.52 10.26
N ASN A 20 19.97 -4.50 10.58
CA ASN A 20 18.87 -4.55 9.60
C ASN A 20 19.03 -5.68 8.55
N TRP A 21 19.58 -6.80 9.00
CA TRP A 21 19.94 -7.90 8.13
C TRP A 21 18.73 -8.78 7.84
N CYS A 22 18.43 -8.94 6.56
CA CYS A 22 17.38 -9.82 6.10
C CYS A 22 17.78 -10.61 4.85
N ILE A 23 17.10 -11.74 4.64
CA ILE A 23 17.23 -12.59 3.46
C ILE A 23 15.82 -12.79 2.91
N THR A 24 15.61 -12.46 1.64
CA THR A 24 14.34 -12.68 0.96
C THR A 24 14.50 -13.83 -0.03
N SER A 25 13.74 -14.90 0.15
CA SER A 25 13.66 -16.02 -0.79
C SER A 25 12.32 -15.94 -1.52
N SER A 26 12.32 -16.04 -2.85
CA SER A 26 11.11 -15.94 -3.67
C SER A 26 10.93 -17.16 -4.57
N LEU A 27 9.69 -17.42 -4.98
CA LEU A 27 9.36 -18.49 -5.93
C LEU A 27 10.17 -18.30 -7.24
N GLY A 28 10.79 -19.39 -7.73
CA GLY A 28 11.70 -19.37 -8.87
C GLY A 28 13.18 -19.50 -8.49
N GLY A 29 13.51 -19.62 -7.20
CA GLY A 29 14.87 -19.88 -6.72
C GLY A 29 15.71 -18.62 -6.50
N SER A 30 15.12 -17.43 -6.65
CA SER A 30 15.78 -16.16 -6.32
C SER A 30 15.94 -16.02 -4.81
N LYS A 31 17.13 -15.57 -4.39
CA LYS A 31 17.40 -15.14 -3.02
C LYS A 31 18.18 -13.83 -3.03
N THR A 32 17.77 -12.88 -2.21
CA THR A 32 18.47 -11.63 -1.98
C THR A 32 18.81 -11.48 -0.50
N MET A 33 19.88 -10.77 -0.22
CA MET A 33 20.32 -10.42 1.13
C MET A 33 20.51 -8.91 1.20
N GLN A 34 20.02 -8.30 2.27
CA GLN A 34 20.28 -6.91 2.60
C GLN A 34 20.80 -6.83 4.03
N PHE A 35 21.78 -5.97 4.27
CA PHE A 35 22.19 -5.58 5.61
C PHE A 35 22.76 -4.16 5.59
N ASP A 36 22.76 -3.55 6.76
CA ASP A 36 23.39 -2.25 6.99
C ASP A 36 24.71 -2.43 7.73
N ILE A 37 25.67 -1.58 7.41
CA ILE A 37 26.99 -1.53 8.05
C ILE A 37 27.46 -0.09 8.16
N SER A 38 28.19 0.27 9.22
CA SER A 38 28.77 1.62 9.34
C SER A 38 29.92 1.80 8.34
N PRO A 39 29.97 2.88 7.54
CA PRO A 39 31.11 3.17 6.68
C PRO A 39 32.42 3.41 7.44
N GLN A 40 32.34 3.66 8.75
CA GLN A 40 33.51 3.85 9.62
C GLN A 40 34.08 2.51 10.12
N SER A 41 33.38 1.38 9.91
CA SER A 41 33.87 0.09 10.37
C SER A 41 35.06 -0.39 9.53
N PRO A 42 36.03 -1.11 10.13
CA PRO A 42 37.12 -1.72 9.38
C PRO A 42 36.63 -2.70 8.32
N GLU A 43 35.54 -3.43 8.60
CA GLU A 43 34.95 -4.42 7.72
C GLU A 43 34.36 -3.78 6.45
N TYR A 44 33.79 -2.58 6.55
CA TYR A 44 33.22 -1.88 5.39
C TYR A 44 34.25 -1.66 4.27
N ARG A 45 35.51 -1.40 4.63
CA ARG A 45 36.61 -1.18 3.67
C ARG A 45 36.94 -2.39 2.81
N LEU A 46 36.42 -3.57 3.18
CA LEU A 46 36.61 -4.83 2.47
C LEU A 46 35.42 -5.15 1.55
N ILE A 47 34.32 -4.40 1.67
CA ILE A 47 33.09 -4.62 0.90
C ILE A 47 33.21 -3.83 -0.41
N ALA A 48 33.03 -4.53 -1.51
CA ALA A 48 32.91 -3.95 -2.85
C ALA A 48 31.86 -4.73 -3.64
N GLU A 49 31.32 -4.13 -4.70
CA GLU A 49 30.46 -4.83 -5.64
C GLU A 49 31.18 -6.07 -6.23
N GLU A 50 30.41 -7.12 -6.44
CA GLU A 50 30.80 -8.47 -6.87
C GLU A 50 31.66 -9.27 -5.88
N GLU A 51 31.99 -8.73 -4.70
CA GLU A 51 32.58 -9.53 -3.64
C GLU A 51 31.56 -10.55 -3.09
N ARG A 52 32.06 -11.73 -2.71
CA ARG A 52 31.23 -12.86 -2.31
C ARG A 52 30.98 -12.88 -0.81
N ILE A 53 29.74 -13.13 -0.43
CA ILE A 53 29.32 -13.40 0.94
C ILE A 53 28.88 -14.86 1.07
N GLU A 54 29.32 -15.56 2.11
CA GLU A 54 28.77 -16.85 2.53
C GLU A 54 27.93 -16.67 3.79
N TYR A 55 26.70 -17.18 3.74
CA TYR A 55 25.87 -17.34 4.92
C TYR A 55 24.99 -18.59 4.83
N ASP A 56 24.90 -19.34 5.93
CA ASP A 56 24.08 -20.54 6.08
C ASP A 56 24.22 -21.57 4.94
N GLY A 57 25.43 -21.69 4.38
CA GLY A 57 25.69 -22.61 3.27
C GLY A 57 25.17 -22.13 1.91
N THR A 58 25.02 -20.82 1.73
CA THR A 58 24.67 -20.17 0.45
C THR A 58 25.69 -19.08 0.15
N TYR A 59 26.15 -19.00 -1.11
CA TYR A 59 26.94 -17.89 -1.61
C TYR A 59 26.06 -16.78 -2.21
N TYR A 60 26.42 -15.53 -1.94
CA TYR A 60 25.79 -14.34 -2.50
C TYR A 60 26.88 -13.44 -3.08
N ASN A 61 26.59 -12.71 -4.14
CA ASN A 61 27.48 -11.67 -4.67
C ASN A 61 26.87 -10.31 -4.36
N ILE A 62 27.68 -9.38 -3.83
CA ILE A 62 27.25 -8.00 -3.57
C ILE A 62 26.94 -7.33 -4.91
N LYS A 63 25.75 -6.75 -5.06
CA LYS A 63 25.33 -6.10 -6.31
C LYS A 63 25.22 -4.59 -6.19
N SER A 64 24.97 -4.07 -4.99
CA SER A 64 24.97 -2.62 -4.77
C SER A 64 25.34 -2.26 -3.35
N ILE A 65 25.99 -1.10 -3.23
CA ILE A 65 26.29 -0.44 -1.96
C ILE A 65 25.68 0.96 -2.01
N ASN A 66 24.77 1.26 -1.09
CA ASN A 66 24.21 2.59 -0.90
C ASN A 66 24.85 3.22 0.33
N GLU A 67 25.98 3.89 0.15
CA GLU A 67 26.72 4.56 1.24
C GLU A 67 26.09 5.91 1.60
N ARG A 68 25.80 6.11 2.88
CA ARG A 68 25.49 7.40 3.50
C ARG A 68 26.49 7.67 4.62
N ARG A 69 26.55 8.91 5.12
CA ARG A 69 27.54 9.35 6.13
C ARG A 69 27.72 8.41 7.32
N THR A 70 26.63 7.84 7.85
CA THR A 70 26.66 7.01 9.08
C THR A 70 26.31 5.54 8.83
N ILE A 71 25.77 5.21 7.66
CA ILE A 71 25.25 3.87 7.36
C ILE A 71 25.39 3.60 5.87
N ALA A 72 25.87 2.41 5.52
CA ALA A 72 25.86 1.89 4.18
C ALA A 72 24.94 0.68 4.12
N THR A 73 23.97 0.70 3.20
CA THR A 73 23.09 -0.44 2.93
C THR A 73 23.69 -1.26 1.80
N VAL A 74 23.99 -2.53 2.06
CA VAL A 74 24.57 -3.45 1.11
C VAL A 74 23.50 -4.44 0.66
N ASN A 75 23.35 -4.59 -0.66
CA ASN A 75 22.45 -5.58 -1.25
C ASN A 75 23.26 -6.62 -2.01
N ALA A 76 22.96 -7.89 -1.78
CA ALA A 76 23.57 -9.02 -2.44
C ALA A 76 22.50 -9.97 -2.99
N GLU A 77 22.85 -10.69 -4.05
CA GLU A 77 21.99 -11.68 -4.69
C GLU A 77 22.66 -13.04 -4.67
N ILE A 78 21.90 -14.13 -4.67
CA ILE A 78 22.47 -15.48 -4.75
C ILE A 78 23.43 -15.61 -5.94
N ASP A 79 24.61 -16.16 -5.68
CA ASP A 79 25.63 -16.34 -6.71
C ASP A 79 25.22 -17.47 -7.68
N LEU A 80 24.90 -17.06 -8.91
CA LEU A 80 24.55 -17.93 -10.05
C LEU A 80 25.35 -17.58 -11.30
N ASP A 81 26.48 -16.87 -11.16
CA ASP A 81 27.17 -16.28 -12.32
C ASP A 81 27.70 -17.33 -13.29
N GLU A 82 28.05 -18.53 -12.81
CA GLU A 82 28.39 -19.68 -13.67
C GLU A 82 27.28 -20.07 -14.64
N LEU A 83 26.00 -19.92 -14.26
CA LEU A 83 24.85 -20.16 -15.15
C LEU A 83 24.63 -19.04 -16.17
N LYS A 84 25.36 -17.93 -16.07
CA LYS A 84 25.37 -16.82 -17.02
C LYS A 84 26.63 -16.80 -17.91
N SER A 85 27.56 -17.75 -17.70
CA SER A 85 28.89 -17.74 -18.34
C SER A 85 28.88 -18.08 -19.84
N LYS A 86 27.78 -18.61 -20.37
CA LYS A 86 27.63 -18.95 -21.79
C LYS A 86 26.29 -18.46 -22.34
N ILE A 87 26.26 -18.19 -23.65
CA ILE A 87 25.06 -17.79 -24.39
C ILE A 87 24.71 -18.86 -25.40
N PHE A 88 23.44 -19.26 -25.42
CA PHE A 88 22.82 -19.96 -26.52
C PHE A 88 22.26 -18.91 -27.48
N SER A 89 22.86 -18.77 -28.65
CA SER A 89 22.31 -17.91 -29.71
C SER A 89 20.91 -18.38 -30.12
N THR A 90 20.66 -19.70 -30.07
CA THR A 90 19.34 -20.30 -30.27
C THR A 90 19.19 -21.52 -29.37
N PHE A 91 18.10 -21.57 -28.61
CA PHE A 91 17.64 -22.74 -27.87
C PHE A 91 16.22 -23.07 -28.34
N LYS A 92 16.13 -23.89 -29.39
CA LYS A 92 14.88 -24.16 -30.11
C LYS A 92 14.60 -25.66 -30.22
N TYR A 93 13.43 -26.07 -29.73
CA TYR A 93 12.96 -27.44 -29.77
C TYR A 93 11.45 -27.47 -29.94
N ASP A 94 10.95 -28.22 -30.92
CA ASP A 94 9.50 -28.38 -31.13
C ASP A 94 8.85 -29.18 -29.99
N THR A 95 9.55 -30.16 -29.42
CA THR A 95 9.10 -30.93 -28.26
C THR A 95 10.31 -31.52 -27.52
N ILE A 96 10.48 -31.16 -26.25
CA ILE A 96 11.57 -31.67 -25.40
C ILE A 96 11.04 -31.99 -23.99
N SER A 97 11.55 -33.07 -23.38
CA SER A 97 11.26 -33.38 -21.97
C SER A 97 12.04 -32.46 -21.04
N PHE A 98 11.53 -32.26 -19.82
CA PHE A 98 12.23 -31.45 -18.82
C PHE A 98 13.66 -31.95 -18.55
N VAL A 99 13.85 -33.27 -18.43
CA VAL A 99 15.17 -33.90 -18.22
C VAL A 99 16.15 -33.52 -19.33
N GLN A 100 15.72 -33.63 -20.59
CA GLN A 100 16.56 -33.28 -21.74
C GLN A 100 16.82 -31.78 -21.83
N ALA A 101 15.82 -30.94 -21.55
CA ALA A 101 15.99 -29.48 -21.56
C ALA A 101 17.04 -29.04 -20.54
N MET A 102 16.95 -29.54 -19.29
CA MET A 102 17.94 -29.23 -18.25
C MET A 102 19.31 -29.79 -18.55
N SER A 103 19.39 -31.04 -19.02
CA SER A 103 20.67 -31.64 -19.42
C SER A 103 21.37 -30.83 -20.52
N THR A 104 20.61 -30.31 -21.47
CA THR A 104 21.16 -29.50 -22.57
C THR A 104 21.55 -28.11 -22.09
N ALA A 105 20.70 -27.45 -21.31
CA ALA A 105 20.94 -26.10 -20.80
C ALA A 105 22.21 -26.06 -19.92
N LEU A 106 22.35 -27.05 -19.03
CA LEU A 106 23.44 -27.14 -18.06
C LEU A 106 24.71 -27.80 -18.60
N ASP A 107 24.70 -28.33 -19.83
CA ASP A 107 25.87 -28.98 -20.42
C ASP A 107 27.10 -28.05 -20.42
N GLY A 108 28.28 -28.56 -20.05
CA GLY A 108 29.48 -27.73 -19.93
C GLY A 108 29.46 -26.70 -18.79
N THR A 109 28.46 -26.72 -17.90
CA THR A 109 28.51 -26.03 -16.61
C THR A 109 28.82 -27.04 -15.50
N ASN A 110 29.17 -26.57 -14.30
CA ASN A 110 29.31 -27.44 -13.12
C ASN A 110 27.97 -27.72 -12.42
N TRP A 111 26.86 -27.27 -13.00
CA TRP A 111 25.55 -27.38 -12.39
C TRP A 111 24.85 -28.65 -12.79
N SER A 112 24.13 -29.23 -11.83
CA SER A 112 23.31 -30.41 -12.03
C SER A 112 21.90 -30.19 -11.47
N VAL A 113 20.99 -31.08 -11.84
CA VAL A 113 19.59 -31.01 -11.44
C VAL A 113 19.19 -32.31 -10.74
N VAL A 114 18.54 -32.19 -9.59
CA VAL A 114 18.01 -33.32 -8.81
C VAL A 114 16.48 -33.26 -8.83
N GLY A 115 15.84 -34.41 -9.05
CA GLY A 115 14.38 -34.50 -9.13
C GLY A 115 13.79 -34.23 -10.52
N ALA A 116 14.60 -34.17 -11.58
CA ALA A 116 14.13 -33.91 -12.94
C ALA A 116 13.09 -34.92 -13.45
N GLY A 117 13.14 -36.17 -12.96
CA GLY A 117 12.16 -37.21 -13.29
C GLY A 117 10.76 -36.99 -12.72
N LEU A 118 10.57 -36.05 -11.80
CA LEU A 118 9.24 -35.67 -11.28
C LEU A 118 8.38 -34.97 -12.33
N VAL A 119 8.98 -34.47 -13.40
CA VAL A 119 8.31 -33.71 -14.47
C VAL A 119 8.19 -34.57 -15.72
N THR A 120 6.96 -35.02 -16.01
CA THR A 120 6.66 -35.87 -17.17
C THR A 120 6.23 -35.08 -18.41
N ALA A 121 5.89 -33.81 -18.23
CA ALA A 121 5.48 -32.93 -19.31
C ALA A 121 6.59 -32.72 -20.36
N LYS A 122 6.18 -32.57 -21.62
CA LYS A 122 7.05 -32.09 -22.72
C LYS A 122 6.59 -30.71 -23.17
N ARG A 123 7.54 -29.87 -23.56
CA ARG A 123 7.30 -28.47 -23.97
C ARG A 123 8.14 -28.09 -25.18
N SER A 124 7.81 -26.96 -25.78
CA SER A 124 8.53 -26.38 -26.90
C SER A 124 9.30 -25.15 -26.43
N PHE A 125 10.53 -24.98 -26.92
CA PHE A 125 11.32 -23.77 -26.70
C PHE A 125 11.56 -23.07 -28.04
N ASP A 126 11.52 -21.74 -28.02
CA ASP A 126 11.95 -20.88 -29.11
C ASP A 126 12.56 -19.61 -28.49
N LEU A 127 13.78 -19.76 -27.97
CA LEU A 127 14.51 -18.70 -27.28
C LEU A 127 15.78 -18.36 -28.06
N THR A 128 16.12 -17.07 -28.07
CA THR A 128 17.33 -16.53 -28.72
C THR A 128 18.13 -15.70 -27.74
N ASP A 129 19.46 -15.76 -27.86
CA ASP A 129 20.39 -14.98 -27.04
C ASP A 129 20.18 -15.14 -25.52
N VAL A 130 20.02 -16.40 -25.08
CA VAL A 130 19.71 -16.74 -23.68
C VAL A 130 20.85 -17.47 -22.98
N THR A 131 20.99 -17.26 -21.67
CA THR A 131 21.90 -18.01 -20.81
C THR A 131 21.26 -19.32 -20.31
N PRO A 132 22.04 -20.27 -19.77
CA PRO A 132 21.50 -21.38 -18.97
C PRO A 132 20.53 -20.92 -17.89
N LEU A 133 20.86 -19.83 -17.17
CA LEU A 133 19.98 -19.29 -16.13
C LEU A 133 18.64 -18.84 -16.70
N ASP A 134 18.62 -18.21 -17.87
CA ASP A 134 17.36 -17.80 -18.53
C ASP A 134 16.50 -19.00 -18.90
N ILE A 135 17.11 -20.10 -19.36
CA ILE A 135 16.40 -21.35 -19.66
C ILE A 135 15.86 -21.99 -18.37
N VAL A 136 16.65 -22.04 -17.30
CA VAL A 136 16.23 -22.52 -15.97
C VAL A 136 15.04 -21.69 -15.46
N ASN A 137 15.14 -20.36 -15.52
CA ASN A 137 14.06 -19.45 -15.13
C ASN A 137 12.82 -19.66 -16.01
N ASN A 138 12.99 -19.89 -17.32
CA ASN A 138 11.89 -20.15 -18.22
C ASN A 138 11.11 -21.42 -17.84
N CYS A 139 11.80 -22.46 -17.36
CA CYS A 139 11.17 -23.68 -16.87
C CYS A 139 10.23 -23.46 -15.68
N THR A 140 10.43 -22.40 -14.89
CA THR A 140 9.57 -22.08 -13.74
C THR A 140 8.19 -21.58 -14.14
N ASN A 141 8.02 -21.08 -15.37
CA ASN A 141 6.72 -20.62 -15.85
C ASN A 141 5.69 -21.76 -15.86
N LYS A 142 4.47 -21.45 -15.44
CA LYS A 142 3.34 -22.38 -15.32
C LYS A 142 2.91 -22.96 -16.65
N THR A 143 2.99 -22.18 -17.72
CA THR A 143 2.73 -22.65 -19.09
C THR A 143 3.91 -23.44 -19.67
N MET A 144 5.07 -23.45 -19.00
CA MET A 144 6.21 -24.30 -19.31
C MET A 144 6.14 -25.53 -18.42
N TYR A 145 7.14 -25.77 -17.57
CA TYR A 145 7.18 -26.98 -16.74
C TYR A 145 6.62 -26.78 -15.33
N ASN A 146 6.31 -25.54 -14.92
CA ASN A 146 5.73 -25.21 -13.62
C ASN A 146 6.51 -25.79 -12.43
N VAL A 147 7.84 -25.67 -12.48
CA VAL A 147 8.75 -26.16 -11.44
C VAL A 147 9.24 -25.02 -10.55
N SER A 148 9.66 -25.33 -9.34
CA SER A 148 10.42 -24.42 -8.49
C SER A 148 11.76 -25.06 -8.11
N PHE A 149 12.78 -24.23 -8.00
CA PHE A 149 14.15 -24.65 -7.68
C PHE A 149 14.52 -24.21 -6.27
N ASP A 150 15.02 -25.14 -5.47
CA ASP A 150 15.82 -24.84 -4.29
C ASP A 150 17.30 -25.00 -4.65
N VAL A 151 18.05 -23.92 -4.50
CA VAL A 151 19.37 -23.74 -5.09
C VAL A 151 20.45 -23.98 -4.05
N ASP A 152 21.26 -25.02 -4.26
CA ASP A 152 22.51 -25.25 -3.54
C ASP A 152 23.67 -24.81 -4.43
N ASN A 153 24.04 -23.53 -4.33
CA ASN A 153 25.09 -22.96 -5.18
C ASN A 153 26.52 -23.26 -4.70
N ILE A 154 26.67 -23.90 -3.53
CA ILE A 154 27.95 -24.43 -3.07
C ILE A 154 28.21 -25.76 -3.78
N ARG A 155 27.22 -26.66 -3.79
CA ARG A 155 27.32 -27.96 -4.48
C ARG A 155 26.95 -27.90 -5.96
N LYS A 156 26.46 -26.74 -6.43
CA LYS A 156 25.99 -26.49 -7.80
C LYS A 156 24.83 -27.41 -8.19
N ILE A 157 23.83 -27.51 -7.31
CA ILE A 157 22.65 -28.37 -7.50
C ILE A 157 21.38 -27.52 -7.53
N LEU A 158 20.55 -27.76 -8.53
CA LEU A 158 19.17 -27.28 -8.61
C LEU A 158 18.22 -28.40 -8.17
N ASN A 159 17.67 -28.29 -6.96
CA ASN A 159 16.69 -29.26 -6.45
C ASN A 159 15.28 -28.88 -6.89
N ILE A 160 14.58 -29.79 -7.55
CA ILE A 160 13.25 -29.51 -8.09
C ILE A 160 12.17 -29.80 -7.05
N SER A 161 11.19 -28.90 -7.03
CA SER A 161 9.90 -29.12 -6.41
C SER A 161 8.78 -28.85 -7.41
N VAL A 162 7.71 -29.64 -7.33
CA VAL A 162 6.47 -29.44 -8.09
C VAL A 162 5.31 -29.16 -7.12
N PRO A 163 4.30 -28.35 -7.49
CA PRO A 163 3.23 -27.95 -6.57
C PRO A 163 2.46 -29.12 -5.94
N ALA A 164 2.32 -30.24 -6.65
CA ALA A 164 1.52 -31.40 -6.21
C ALA A 164 2.13 -32.19 -5.03
N THR A 165 3.39 -31.95 -4.66
CA THR A 165 4.12 -32.79 -3.68
C THR A 165 4.33 -32.14 -2.31
N LEU A 166 3.73 -30.96 -2.05
CA LEU A 166 3.99 -30.18 -0.83
C LEU A 166 2.68 -29.87 -0.07
N ALA A 167 2.05 -30.92 0.46
CA ALA A 167 1.04 -30.72 1.52
C ALA A 167 1.77 -30.32 2.80
N ASN A 168 1.71 -29.03 3.15
CA ASN A 168 2.23 -28.53 4.41
C ASN A 168 1.08 -28.39 5.41
N ASN A 169 1.21 -29.00 6.59
CA ASN A 169 0.24 -28.88 7.69
C ASN A 169 0.36 -27.54 8.44
N VAL A 170 1.05 -26.56 7.86
CA VAL A 170 1.27 -25.26 8.47
C VAL A 170 0.01 -24.42 8.31
N PHE A 171 -0.39 -23.75 9.38
CA PHE A 171 -1.45 -22.77 9.36
C PHE A 171 -1.03 -21.49 10.08
N PHE A 172 -1.55 -20.36 9.60
CA PHE A 172 -1.37 -19.05 10.21
C PHE A 172 -2.68 -18.59 10.85
N SER A 173 -2.60 -18.22 12.12
CA SER A 173 -3.74 -17.73 12.92
C SER A 173 -3.27 -16.70 13.92
N ASP A 174 -4.11 -15.69 14.20
CA ASP A 174 -3.84 -14.65 15.20
C ASP A 174 -3.80 -15.20 16.65
N GLU A 175 -4.30 -16.42 16.87
CA GLU A 175 -4.20 -17.13 18.16
C GLU A 175 -2.92 -17.97 18.31
N LEU A 176 -2.10 -18.12 17.25
CA LEU A 176 -0.94 -19.01 17.29
C LEU A 176 0.36 -18.29 16.90
N ASN A 177 0.47 -17.90 15.63
CA ASN A 177 1.75 -17.52 15.02
C ASN A 177 1.64 -16.36 14.03
N LEU A 178 0.47 -15.71 13.89
CA LEU A 178 0.28 -14.54 13.03
C LEU A 178 0.21 -13.27 13.89
N LYS A 179 1.19 -12.37 13.75
CA LYS A 179 1.21 -11.09 14.47
C LYS A 179 0.43 -10.02 13.72
N GLU A 180 0.67 -9.93 12.41
CA GLU A 180 0.06 -8.93 11.54
C GLU A 180 -0.27 -9.53 10.17
N LEU A 181 -1.38 -9.07 9.58
CA LEU A 181 -1.87 -9.51 8.29
C LEU A 181 -2.22 -8.31 7.40
N THR A 182 -1.42 -8.09 6.37
CA THR A 182 -1.73 -7.13 5.30
C THR A 182 -2.36 -7.85 4.12
N PHE A 183 -3.53 -7.39 3.66
CA PHE A 183 -4.24 -7.96 2.52
C PHE A 183 -4.28 -6.97 1.34
N LYS A 184 -3.93 -7.46 0.15
CA LYS A 184 -4.14 -6.77 -1.13
C LYS A 184 -4.92 -7.68 -2.06
N GLY A 185 -6.01 -7.16 -2.62
CA GLY A 185 -6.84 -7.86 -3.58
C GLY A 185 -7.04 -7.06 -4.87
N SER A 186 -7.10 -7.74 -6.00
CA SER A 186 -7.49 -7.14 -7.29
C SER A 186 -8.37 -8.10 -8.08
N SER A 187 -9.36 -7.55 -8.77
CA SER A 187 -10.15 -8.24 -9.78
C SER A 187 -9.94 -7.65 -11.18
N SER A 188 -8.91 -6.84 -11.38
CA SER A 188 -8.65 -6.18 -12.68
C SER A 188 -8.40 -7.17 -13.82
N GLY A 189 -7.86 -8.36 -13.52
CA GLY A 189 -7.63 -9.44 -14.48
C GLY A 189 -8.67 -10.57 -14.41
N PHE A 190 -9.80 -10.36 -13.73
CA PHE A 190 -10.82 -11.39 -13.50
C PHE A 190 -11.63 -11.69 -14.77
N ALA A 191 -11.82 -12.96 -15.08
CA ALA A 191 -12.65 -13.41 -16.20
C ALA A 191 -13.35 -14.73 -15.88
N THR A 192 -14.59 -14.87 -16.31
CA THR A 192 -15.40 -16.09 -16.17
C THR A 192 -15.61 -16.80 -17.50
N ARG A 193 -15.16 -16.21 -18.62
CA ARG A 193 -15.17 -16.80 -19.96
C ARG A 193 -13.84 -16.58 -20.66
N LEU A 194 -13.29 -17.64 -21.24
CA LEU A 194 -12.03 -17.58 -22.01
C LEU A 194 -12.26 -18.11 -23.42
N TYR A 195 -11.99 -17.26 -24.41
CA TYR A 195 -11.77 -17.67 -25.80
C TYR A 195 -10.28 -17.98 -25.97
N ALA A 196 -9.94 -19.13 -26.57
CA ALA A 196 -8.55 -19.50 -26.80
C ALA A 196 -8.31 -19.87 -28.27
N TYR A 197 -7.23 -19.35 -28.84
CA TYR A 197 -6.82 -19.61 -30.22
C TYR A 197 -5.34 -20.01 -30.29
N GLY A 198 -5.08 -21.13 -30.95
CA GLY A 198 -3.75 -21.61 -31.30
C GLY A 198 -3.30 -21.12 -32.67
N LYS A 199 -2.31 -21.83 -33.25
CA LYS A 199 -1.71 -21.52 -34.54
C LYS A 199 -2.75 -21.38 -35.64
N ASP A 200 -2.60 -20.37 -36.50
CA ASP A 200 -3.47 -20.13 -37.66
C ASP A 200 -4.97 -20.03 -37.29
N GLY A 201 -5.28 -19.59 -36.06
CA GLY A 201 -6.65 -19.47 -35.57
C GLY A 201 -7.29 -20.77 -35.08
N LEU A 202 -6.50 -21.83 -34.87
CA LEU A 202 -6.97 -23.10 -34.30
C LEU A 202 -7.81 -22.88 -33.04
N SER A 203 -9.03 -23.40 -33.00
CA SER A 203 -9.90 -23.38 -31.80
C SER A 203 -10.31 -24.80 -31.39
N PHE A 204 -10.79 -24.94 -30.15
CA PHE A 204 -11.32 -26.20 -29.63
C PHE A 204 -12.83 -26.40 -29.87
N ALA A 205 -13.49 -25.56 -30.67
CA ALA A 205 -14.95 -25.60 -30.84
C ALA A 205 -15.48 -26.97 -31.28
N LYS A 206 -14.78 -27.65 -32.19
CA LYS A 206 -15.17 -28.98 -32.68
C LYS A 206 -15.23 -30.03 -31.58
N ILE A 207 -14.40 -29.90 -30.54
CA ILE A 207 -14.34 -30.81 -29.39
C ILE A 207 -15.02 -30.25 -28.13
N ASN A 208 -15.70 -29.11 -28.26
CA ASN A 208 -16.35 -28.39 -27.16
C ASN A 208 -17.76 -27.92 -27.56
N ASN A 209 -18.56 -28.83 -28.15
CA ASN A 209 -19.96 -28.59 -28.51
C ASN A 209 -20.18 -27.35 -29.40
N GLY A 210 -19.26 -27.07 -30.32
CA GLY A 210 -19.31 -25.92 -31.21
C GLY A 210 -18.92 -24.58 -30.56
N LYS A 211 -18.54 -24.54 -29.29
CA LYS A 211 -18.17 -23.32 -28.57
C LYS A 211 -16.67 -23.07 -28.61
N GLU A 212 -16.26 -21.91 -29.11
CA GLU A 212 -14.86 -21.45 -29.11
C GLU A 212 -14.36 -20.96 -27.74
N TYR A 213 -15.22 -21.04 -26.72
CA TYR A 213 -14.92 -20.57 -25.38
C TYR A 213 -15.30 -21.61 -24.33
N ILE A 214 -14.72 -21.44 -23.15
CA ILE A 214 -15.06 -22.14 -21.92
C ILE A 214 -15.54 -21.14 -20.87
N ASP A 215 -16.38 -21.62 -19.95
CA ASP A 215 -16.93 -20.84 -18.83
C ASP A 215 -16.45 -21.41 -17.49
N ASN A 216 -16.27 -20.53 -16.50
CA ASN A 216 -16.07 -20.90 -15.11
C ASN A 216 -16.76 -19.87 -14.20
N ASN A 217 -17.86 -20.30 -13.58
CA ASN A 217 -18.69 -19.48 -12.71
C ASN A 217 -18.54 -19.82 -11.22
N SER A 218 -17.46 -20.50 -10.83
CA SER A 218 -17.24 -20.95 -9.44
C SER A 218 -17.17 -19.80 -8.43
N TYR A 219 -16.70 -18.62 -8.82
CA TYR A 219 -16.65 -17.42 -7.98
C TYR A 219 -17.80 -16.44 -8.23
N SER A 220 -18.25 -16.33 -9.49
CA SER A 220 -19.28 -15.39 -9.90
C SER A 220 -20.06 -15.90 -11.11
N ASN A 221 -21.36 -15.64 -11.13
CA ASN A 221 -22.25 -15.95 -12.25
C ASN A 221 -22.20 -14.92 -13.39
N LYS A 222 -21.49 -13.79 -13.23
CA LYS A 222 -21.33 -12.80 -14.30
C LYS A 222 -20.55 -13.40 -15.47
N VAL A 223 -20.86 -13.00 -16.70
CA VAL A 223 -20.09 -13.38 -17.91
C VAL A 223 -19.10 -12.26 -18.23
N ILE A 224 -17.81 -12.54 -18.03
CA ILE A 224 -16.71 -11.60 -18.27
C ILE A 224 -15.71 -12.32 -19.17
N ALA A 225 -15.66 -11.89 -20.44
CA ALA A 225 -14.93 -12.59 -21.49
C ALA A 225 -13.56 -11.97 -21.75
N ILE A 226 -12.55 -12.82 -21.94
CA ILE A 226 -11.24 -12.43 -22.46
C ILE A 226 -10.78 -13.39 -23.58
N VAL A 227 -9.75 -12.98 -24.31
CA VAL A 227 -9.14 -13.77 -25.39
C VAL A 227 -7.69 -14.11 -25.03
N TRP A 228 -7.30 -15.35 -25.25
CA TRP A 228 -5.92 -15.83 -25.20
C TRP A 228 -5.51 -16.37 -26.57
N ARG A 229 -4.39 -15.88 -27.10
CA ARG A 229 -3.80 -16.38 -28.36
C ARG A 229 -2.39 -16.90 -28.08
N ASP A 230 -2.08 -18.07 -28.60
CA ASP A 230 -0.76 -18.68 -28.45
C ASP A 230 -0.45 -19.61 -29.64
N GLU A 231 0.35 -19.09 -30.59
CA GLU A 231 0.70 -19.76 -31.84
C GLU A 231 1.47 -21.09 -31.65
N ARG A 232 1.90 -21.41 -30.42
CA ARG A 232 2.58 -22.68 -30.11
C ARG A 232 1.61 -23.87 -30.12
N TYR A 233 0.31 -23.65 -29.97
CA TYR A 233 -0.68 -24.73 -29.97
C TYR A 233 -1.08 -25.13 -31.39
N THR A 234 -0.74 -26.35 -31.77
CA THR A 234 -1.11 -26.97 -33.05
C THR A 234 -2.17 -28.08 -32.92
N LYS A 235 -2.57 -28.42 -31.69
CA LYS A 235 -3.61 -29.42 -31.37
C LYS A 235 -4.69 -28.85 -30.46
N ALA A 236 -5.96 -29.07 -30.81
CA ALA A 236 -7.11 -28.51 -30.11
C ALA A 236 -7.25 -29.07 -28.68
N GLU A 237 -6.92 -30.34 -28.48
CA GLU A 237 -7.01 -31.02 -27.18
C GLU A 237 -6.06 -30.39 -26.16
N SER A 238 -4.81 -30.14 -26.56
CA SER A 238 -3.83 -29.48 -25.70
C SER A 238 -4.23 -28.03 -25.38
N LEU A 239 -4.78 -27.31 -26.36
CA LEU A 239 -5.27 -25.94 -26.16
C LEU A 239 -6.45 -25.91 -25.17
N LEU A 240 -7.39 -26.85 -25.27
CA LEU A 240 -8.55 -26.93 -24.38
C LEU A 240 -8.14 -27.19 -22.93
N VAL A 241 -7.24 -28.15 -22.70
CA VAL A 241 -6.76 -28.48 -21.35
C VAL A 241 -6.09 -27.27 -20.69
N ASP A 242 -5.19 -26.60 -21.41
CA ASP A 242 -4.47 -25.45 -20.85
C ASP A 242 -5.39 -24.21 -20.72
N ALA A 243 -6.38 -24.05 -21.59
CA ALA A 243 -7.40 -23.01 -21.47
C ALA A 243 -8.23 -23.21 -20.19
N GLN A 244 -8.64 -24.45 -19.88
CA GLN A 244 -9.40 -24.77 -18.67
C GLN A 244 -8.62 -24.40 -17.40
N GLU A 245 -7.34 -24.78 -17.32
CA GLU A 245 -6.48 -24.40 -16.20
C GLU A 245 -6.29 -22.89 -16.10
N LYS A 246 -6.09 -22.21 -17.23
CA LYS A 246 -5.96 -20.74 -17.27
C LYS A 246 -7.23 -20.03 -16.80
N LEU A 247 -8.40 -20.46 -17.24
CA LEU A 247 -9.67 -19.87 -16.83
C LEU A 247 -9.97 -20.15 -15.35
N LYS A 248 -9.55 -21.30 -14.80
CA LYS A 248 -9.67 -21.60 -13.38
C LYS A 248 -8.97 -20.57 -12.48
N GLU A 249 -7.84 -20.02 -12.93
CA GLU A 249 -7.18 -18.92 -12.22
C GLU A 249 -7.89 -17.58 -12.40
N LEU A 250 -8.22 -17.23 -13.65
CA LEU A 250 -8.85 -15.95 -13.98
C LEU A 250 -10.24 -15.80 -13.34
N ALA A 251 -10.93 -16.92 -13.12
CA ALA A 251 -12.23 -16.97 -12.47
C ALA A 251 -12.13 -16.80 -10.95
N LEU A 252 -10.97 -16.46 -10.39
CA LEU A 252 -10.78 -16.07 -9.01
C LEU A 252 -10.08 -14.70 -8.95
N PRO A 253 -10.45 -13.81 -8.01
CA PRO A 253 -9.71 -12.57 -7.81
C PRO A 253 -8.28 -12.85 -7.32
N GLU A 254 -7.34 -12.02 -7.77
CA GLU A 254 -5.97 -12.05 -7.28
C GLU A 254 -5.95 -11.58 -5.84
N ARG A 255 -5.30 -12.36 -4.98
CA ARG A 255 -5.15 -12.04 -3.56
C ARG A 255 -3.71 -12.27 -3.15
N SER A 256 -3.18 -11.31 -2.40
CA SER A 256 -1.87 -11.36 -1.77
C SER A 256 -2.03 -11.02 -0.29
N TYR A 257 -1.43 -11.84 0.55
CA TYR A 257 -1.38 -11.64 1.99
C TYR A 257 0.08 -11.57 2.40
N VAL A 258 0.48 -10.48 3.05
CA VAL A 258 1.78 -10.39 3.72
C VAL A 258 1.53 -10.64 5.20
N CYS A 259 2.08 -11.74 5.69
CA CYS A 259 1.89 -12.23 7.04
C CYS A 259 3.17 -11.98 7.83
N GLU A 260 3.11 -11.16 8.88
CA GLU A 260 4.18 -11.15 9.88
C GLU A 260 3.95 -12.27 10.86
N ILE A 261 4.94 -13.15 11.03
CA ILE A 261 4.75 -14.40 11.76
C ILE A 261 5.75 -14.59 12.89
N ILE A 262 5.33 -15.39 13.87
CA ILE A 262 6.24 -16.05 14.81
C ILE A 262 6.66 -17.37 14.16
N ASP A 263 7.87 -17.42 13.60
CA ASP A 263 8.39 -18.59 12.92
C ASP A 263 8.81 -19.69 13.91
N LEU A 264 7.83 -20.51 14.30
CA LEU A 264 7.98 -21.56 15.32
C LEU A 264 9.13 -22.53 15.01
N ALA A 265 9.22 -23.00 13.76
CA ALA A 265 10.26 -23.93 13.34
C ALA A 265 11.67 -23.31 13.40
N ARG A 266 11.79 -21.98 13.24
CA ARG A 266 13.06 -21.27 13.42
C ARG A 266 13.40 -21.02 14.89
N LEU A 267 12.40 -20.84 15.76
CA LEU A 267 12.59 -20.69 17.20
C LEU A 267 13.02 -22.01 17.86
N ASN A 268 12.38 -23.13 17.49
CA ASN A 268 12.77 -24.46 17.96
C ASN A 268 12.65 -25.50 16.83
N LYS A 269 13.79 -25.81 16.21
CA LYS A 269 13.89 -26.72 15.05
C LYS A 269 13.49 -28.17 15.34
N ILE A 270 13.55 -28.59 16.62
CA ILE A 270 13.24 -29.95 17.02
C ILE A 270 11.75 -30.06 17.36
N GLU A 271 11.27 -29.18 18.24
CA GLU A 271 9.90 -29.24 18.77
C GLU A 271 8.84 -28.86 17.72
N TYR A 272 9.13 -27.90 16.84
CA TYR A 272 8.18 -27.36 15.88
C TYR A 272 8.57 -27.67 14.43
N SER A 273 9.26 -28.79 14.20
CA SER A 273 9.78 -29.17 12.88
C SER A 273 8.68 -29.29 11.80
N GLU A 274 7.46 -29.64 12.20
CA GLU A 274 6.28 -29.75 11.35
C GLU A 274 5.72 -28.39 10.90
N PHE A 275 6.09 -27.30 11.58
CA PHE A 275 5.71 -25.93 11.20
C PHE A 275 6.70 -25.31 10.21
N TYR A 276 7.62 -26.09 9.63
CA TYR A 276 8.62 -25.58 8.71
C TYR A 276 8.02 -25.03 7.42
N ILE A 277 8.22 -23.74 7.18
CA ILE A 277 7.64 -23.00 6.06
C ILE A 277 8.53 -23.19 4.82
N ARG A 278 7.92 -23.56 3.69
CA ARG A 278 8.61 -23.79 2.42
C ARG A 278 7.99 -22.93 1.32
N LEU A 279 8.83 -22.35 0.47
CA LEU A 279 8.36 -21.80 -0.80
C LEU A 279 7.59 -22.87 -1.59
N ASN A 280 6.60 -22.43 -2.37
CA ASN A 280 5.74 -23.29 -3.18
C ASN A 280 4.84 -24.27 -2.37
N SER A 281 4.85 -24.20 -1.04
CA SER A 281 3.91 -24.97 -0.21
C SER A 281 2.58 -24.25 -0.08
N VAL A 282 1.48 -25.01 0.08
CA VAL A 282 0.17 -24.46 0.42
C VAL A 282 0.05 -24.39 1.93
N ILE A 283 -0.34 -23.23 2.44
CA ILE A 283 -0.58 -22.96 3.87
C ILE A 283 -2.04 -22.57 4.05
N THR A 284 -2.62 -22.97 5.18
CA THR A 284 -3.94 -22.48 5.60
C THR A 284 -3.79 -21.16 6.36
N LEU A 285 -4.37 -20.08 5.86
CA LEU A 285 -4.59 -18.84 6.59
C LEU A 285 -5.98 -18.85 7.25
N ILE A 286 -6.02 -18.74 8.58
CA ILE A 286 -7.24 -18.59 9.37
C ILE A 286 -7.44 -17.10 9.68
N ASP A 287 -8.20 -16.41 8.82
CA ASP A 287 -8.56 -15.00 9.01
C ASP A 287 -9.88 -14.92 9.78
N ARG A 288 -9.78 -14.88 11.12
CA ARG A 288 -10.94 -14.83 12.02
C ARG A 288 -11.72 -13.53 11.89
N ARG A 289 -11.05 -12.40 11.60
CA ARG A 289 -11.71 -11.10 11.40
C ARG A 289 -12.69 -11.13 10.23
N ARG A 290 -12.37 -11.88 9.17
CA ARG A 290 -13.25 -12.05 7.99
C ARG A 290 -14.06 -13.34 8.01
N ASN A 291 -13.95 -14.15 9.06
CA ASN A 291 -14.53 -15.48 9.17
C ASN A 291 -14.21 -16.36 7.95
N LYS A 292 -12.93 -16.41 7.55
CA LYS A 292 -12.47 -17.22 6.41
C LYS A 292 -11.32 -18.13 6.77
N ARG A 293 -11.38 -19.34 6.22
CA ARG A 293 -10.25 -20.27 6.12
C ARG A 293 -9.83 -20.30 4.65
N LEU A 294 -8.59 -19.94 4.37
CA LEU A 294 -8.10 -19.76 3.01
C LEU A 294 -6.83 -20.58 2.79
N GLU A 295 -6.73 -21.26 1.65
CA GLU A 295 -5.53 -21.96 1.24
C GLU A 295 -4.79 -21.12 0.21
N HIS A 296 -3.52 -20.83 0.49
CA HIS A 296 -2.68 -20.01 -0.38
C HIS A 296 -1.26 -20.55 -0.46
N THR A 297 -0.63 -20.37 -1.61
CA THR A 297 0.75 -20.78 -1.83
C THR A 297 1.71 -19.76 -1.23
N VAL A 298 2.76 -20.24 -0.57
CA VAL A 298 3.89 -19.42 -0.11
C VAL A 298 4.74 -19.03 -1.31
N VAL A 299 4.83 -17.73 -1.59
CA VAL A 299 5.54 -17.20 -2.77
C VAL A 299 6.80 -16.42 -2.42
N GLU A 300 6.91 -15.98 -1.17
CA GLU A 300 8.08 -15.29 -0.65
C GLU A 300 8.20 -15.53 0.86
N ILE A 301 9.43 -15.64 1.33
CA ILE A 301 9.79 -15.69 2.74
C ILE A 301 10.90 -14.65 2.95
N LYS A 302 10.65 -13.67 3.82
CA LYS A 302 11.67 -12.72 4.27
C LYS A 302 12.05 -13.04 5.70
N GLU A 303 13.28 -13.50 5.88
CA GLU A 303 13.84 -13.92 7.16
C GLU A 303 14.76 -12.83 7.71
N TYR A 304 14.68 -12.57 9.02
CA TYR A 304 15.62 -11.72 9.76
C TYR A 304 16.43 -12.61 10.69
N PRO A 305 17.65 -13.02 10.31
CA PRO A 305 18.34 -14.08 11.04
C PRO A 305 18.68 -13.75 12.50
N ASN A 306 18.87 -12.46 12.82
CA ASN A 306 19.09 -11.99 14.18
C ASN A 306 17.78 -11.67 14.93
N GLU A 307 16.68 -11.53 14.21
CA GLU A 307 15.36 -11.16 14.75
C GLU A 307 14.25 -12.04 14.16
N PRO A 308 14.24 -13.38 14.37
CA PRO A 308 13.30 -14.28 13.70
C PRO A 308 11.82 -13.96 13.98
N LEU A 309 11.54 -13.23 15.07
CA LEU A 309 10.22 -12.71 15.40
C LEU A 309 9.72 -11.66 14.39
N ASN A 310 10.57 -11.16 13.50
CA ASN A 310 10.23 -10.19 12.45
C ASN A 310 10.08 -10.84 11.07
N ASN A 311 10.14 -12.18 10.98
CA ASN A 311 9.96 -12.89 9.71
C ASN A 311 8.60 -12.59 9.08
N THR A 312 8.59 -12.46 7.76
CA THR A 312 7.37 -12.27 6.98
C THR A 312 7.24 -13.32 5.89
N VAL A 313 6.00 -13.72 5.61
CA VAL A 313 5.66 -14.70 4.59
C VAL A 313 4.59 -14.11 3.69
N THR A 314 4.86 -14.07 2.39
CA THR A 314 3.87 -13.63 1.40
C THR A 314 3.14 -14.85 0.84
N LEU A 315 1.82 -14.85 0.98
CA LEU A 315 0.91 -15.85 0.42
C LEU A 315 0.17 -15.28 -0.79
N SER A 316 -0.09 -16.09 -1.81
CA SER A 316 -0.78 -15.64 -3.04
C SER A 316 -1.65 -16.70 -3.71
N THR A 317 -2.72 -16.26 -4.36
CA THR A 317 -3.49 -17.06 -5.34
C THR A 317 -2.90 -17.02 -6.75
N SER A 318 -2.00 -16.08 -7.04
CA SER A 318 -1.37 -15.91 -8.35
C SER A 318 0.13 -15.66 -8.19
N PRO A 319 0.92 -16.70 -7.90
CA PRO A 319 2.35 -16.58 -7.59
C PRO A 319 3.17 -15.88 -8.68
N GLU A 320 2.91 -16.16 -9.96
CA GLU A 320 3.73 -15.64 -11.06
C GLU A 320 3.68 -14.13 -11.23
N LYS A 321 2.49 -13.54 -11.04
CA LYS A 321 2.30 -12.09 -11.13
C LYS A 321 3.04 -11.36 -10.02
N ILE A 322 3.26 -12.02 -8.88
CA ILE A 322 4.05 -11.50 -7.78
C ILE A 322 5.54 -11.72 -8.05
N SER A 323 5.97 -12.93 -8.43
CA SER A 323 7.37 -13.20 -8.78
C SER A 323 7.92 -12.27 -9.88
N ARG A 324 7.15 -11.99 -10.94
CA ARG A 324 7.55 -11.00 -11.97
C ARG A 324 7.60 -9.58 -11.42
N LYS A 325 6.61 -9.17 -10.62
CA LYS A 325 6.65 -7.88 -9.92
C LYS A 325 7.81 -7.77 -8.94
N LEU A 326 8.29 -8.89 -8.36
CA LEU A 326 9.43 -8.93 -7.46
C LEU A 326 10.76 -8.80 -8.22
N ILE A 327 10.92 -9.48 -9.35
CA ILE A 327 12.09 -9.30 -10.25
C ILE A 327 12.13 -7.87 -10.81
N ASP A 328 10.98 -7.35 -11.26
CA ASP A 328 10.83 -5.95 -11.66
C ASP A 328 11.07 -5.00 -10.48
N ASN A 329 10.68 -5.37 -9.26
CA ASN A 329 10.94 -4.57 -8.06
C ASN A 329 12.40 -4.62 -7.63
N THR A 330 13.17 -5.69 -7.80
CA THR A 330 14.62 -5.69 -7.53
C THR A 330 15.33 -4.72 -8.49
N THR A 331 14.91 -4.74 -9.76
CA THR A 331 15.39 -3.80 -10.80
C THR A 331 14.95 -2.37 -10.51
N ARG A 332 13.70 -2.18 -10.06
CA ARG A 332 13.16 -0.87 -9.64
C ARG A 332 13.71 -0.42 -8.30
N ILE A 333 14.07 -1.28 -7.35
CA ILE A 333 14.72 -0.95 -6.07
C ILE A 333 16.10 -0.34 -6.39
N ASN A 334 16.85 -0.91 -7.32
CA ASN A 334 18.10 -0.30 -7.79
C ASN A 334 17.87 1.09 -8.45
N GLN A 335 16.70 1.34 -9.06
CA GLN A 335 16.32 2.64 -9.65
C GLN A 335 15.57 3.58 -8.69
N ILE A 336 14.95 3.07 -7.63
CA ILE A 336 14.18 3.79 -6.59
C ILE A 336 15.13 4.23 -5.48
N SER A 337 16.14 3.43 -5.14
CA SER A 337 17.28 3.83 -4.29
C SER A 337 18.02 5.04 -4.88
N THR A 338 17.94 5.27 -6.19
CA THR A 338 18.52 6.47 -6.83
C THR A 338 17.55 7.66 -6.95
N THR A 339 16.23 7.50 -6.72
CA THR A 339 15.22 8.55 -6.95
C THR A 339 14.33 8.89 -5.74
N VAL A 340 13.96 7.94 -4.88
CA VAL A 340 13.13 8.18 -3.67
C VAL A 340 13.99 8.55 -2.46
N ASP A 341 15.24 8.08 -2.41
CA ASP A 341 16.18 8.33 -1.31
C ASP A 341 17.03 9.60 -1.47
N LYS A 342 16.94 10.28 -2.62
CA LYS A 342 17.61 11.56 -2.91
C LYS A 342 16.86 12.79 -2.41
N GLN A 343 15.71 12.64 -1.75
CA GLN A 343 15.10 13.71 -0.99
C GLN A 343 15.30 13.39 0.48
N PRO A 344 16.40 13.85 1.12
CA PRO A 344 16.42 13.91 2.57
C PRO A 344 15.13 14.61 3.01
N SER A 345 14.43 14.05 4.00
CA SER A 345 13.28 14.74 4.59
C SER A 345 13.70 16.18 4.93
N VAL A 346 12.77 17.13 4.92
CA VAL A 346 13.07 18.53 5.31
C VAL A 346 13.85 18.57 6.63
N TRP A 347 13.56 17.63 7.53
CA TRP A 347 14.29 17.37 8.76
C TRP A 347 15.73 16.89 8.56
N GLN A 348 15.98 15.83 7.78
CA GLN A 348 17.34 15.36 7.51
C GLN A 348 18.19 16.43 6.81
N LYS A 349 17.60 17.16 5.86
CA LYS A 349 18.27 18.28 5.19
C LYS A 349 18.60 19.40 6.17
N ALA A 350 17.73 19.67 7.15
CA ALA A 350 17.99 20.64 8.21
C ALA A 350 19.11 20.17 9.15
N ILE A 351 19.15 18.89 9.53
CA ILE A 351 20.25 18.30 10.31
C ILE A 351 21.57 18.43 9.55
N GLU A 352 21.60 18.05 8.27
CA GLU A 352 22.78 18.15 7.42
C GLU A 352 23.26 19.60 7.28
N THR A 353 22.32 20.53 7.05
CA THR A 353 22.62 21.97 6.94
C THR A 353 23.18 22.51 8.26
N ALA A 354 22.55 22.22 9.39
CA ALA A 354 23.03 22.63 10.71
C ALA A 354 24.40 22.02 11.02
N THR A 355 24.60 20.74 10.72
CA THR A 355 25.88 20.06 10.92
C THR A 355 26.97 20.71 10.08
N ALA A 356 26.73 20.92 8.78
CA ALA A 356 27.70 21.56 7.89
C ALA A 356 28.03 22.99 8.32
N LEU A 357 27.03 23.76 8.77
CA LEU A 357 27.23 25.13 9.25
C LEU A 357 28.08 25.18 10.53
N ILE A 358 27.87 24.24 11.45
CA ILE A 358 28.62 24.15 12.71
C ILE A 358 30.02 23.57 12.49
N THR A 359 30.16 22.45 11.76
CA THR A 359 31.47 21.80 11.53
C THR A 359 32.33 22.53 10.51
N GLY A 360 31.71 23.32 9.63
CA GLY A 360 32.40 24.16 8.65
C GLY A 360 32.79 25.54 9.19
N ALA A 361 32.40 25.89 10.42
CA ALA A 361 32.85 27.11 11.07
C ALA A 361 34.34 27.00 11.39
N SER A 362 35.15 27.94 10.87
CA SER A 362 36.58 28.06 11.15
C SER A 362 36.84 29.44 11.76
N GLY A 363 37.52 29.48 12.90
CA GLY A 363 37.78 30.70 13.66
C GLY A 363 36.72 31.03 14.72
N GLY A 364 36.75 32.26 15.23
CA GLY A 364 35.92 32.74 16.34
C GLY A 364 36.73 32.90 17.63
N TYR A 365 36.52 34.03 18.32
CA TYR A 365 37.19 34.35 19.57
C TYR A 365 36.29 34.00 20.73
N VAL A 366 36.83 33.18 21.63
CA VAL A 366 36.18 32.86 22.91
C VAL A 366 36.60 33.91 23.93
N VAL A 367 35.63 34.62 24.50
CA VAL A 367 35.89 35.63 25.54
C VAL A 367 35.11 35.27 26.80
N LEU A 368 35.82 35.23 27.93
CA LEU A 368 35.24 35.23 29.27
C LEU A 368 35.19 36.68 29.74
N ASN A 369 33.98 37.20 30.00
CA ASN A 369 33.79 38.62 30.32
C ASN A 369 33.15 38.85 31.71
N PRO A 370 33.79 39.60 32.62
CA PRO A 370 35.23 39.95 32.61
C PRO A 370 36.13 38.70 32.72
N SER A 371 37.43 38.83 32.42
CA SER A 371 38.37 37.69 32.42
C SER A 371 38.54 37.05 33.79
N GLU A 372 38.47 37.85 34.86
CA GLU A 372 38.45 37.40 36.24
C GLU A 372 37.02 37.39 36.76
N LYS A 373 36.53 36.20 37.19
CA LYS A 373 35.13 35.98 37.62
C LYS A 373 34.11 36.32 36.51
N PRO A 374 34.12 35.58 35.38
CA PRO A 374 33.25 35.87 34.26
C PRO A 374 31.77 35.76 34.61
N SER A 375 31.00 36.72 34.12
CA SER A 375 29.53 36.71 34.17
C SER A 375 28.91 36.14 32.89
N GLU A 376 29.70 36.02 31.83
CA GLU A 376 29.27 35.55 30.52
C GLU A 376 30.42 34.93 29.70
N LEU A 377 30.03 34.09 28.75
CA LEU A 377 30.88 33.51 27.72
C LEU A 377 30.42 34.03 26.36
N LEU A 378 31.37 34.49 25.55
CA LEU A 378 31.14 35.00 24.20
C LEU A 378 31.90 34.15 23.18
N ILE A 379 31.28 33.83 22.05
CA ILE A 379 31.96 33.33 20.84
C ILE A 379 31.64 34.31 19.72
N MET A 380 32.64 35.07 19.27
CA MET A 380 32.42 36.20 18.37
C MET A 380 33.39 36.24 17.19
N ASN A 381 33.00 36.89 16.10
CA ASN A 381 33.95 37.31 15.08
C ASN A 381 34.77 38.52 15.56
N ALA A 382 35.98 38.68 15.04
CA ALA A 382 36.74 39.93 15.17
C ALA A 382 36.95 40.52 13.77
N PRO A 383 36.49 41.75 13.51
CA PRO A 383 36.79 42.45 12.27
C PRO A 383 38.30 42.65 12.05
N ASP A 384 39.05 42.85 13.14
CA ASP A 384 40.52 42.79 13.16
C ASP A 384 40.97 41.52 13.89
N ILE A 385 41.58 40.61 13.13
CA ILE A 385 42.09 39.32 13.62
C ILE A 385 43.22 39.48 14.66
N ASN A 386 43.91 40.62 14.68
CA ASN A 386 45.03 40.86 15.59
C ASN A 386 44.60 41.55 16.88
N THR A 387 43.39 42.10 16.95
CA THR A 387 42.90 42.84 18.12
C THR A 387 41.40 42.59 18.32
N PRO A 388 41.03 41.44 18.92
CA PRO A 388 39.62 41.09 19.14
C PRO A 388 38.99 42.04 20.15
N ASP A 389 37.96 42.78 19.73
CA ASP A 389 37.20 43.72 20.58
C ASP A 389 35.70 43.40 20.51
N ILE A 390 35.11 43.16 21.68
CA ILE A 390 33.68 42.89 21.88
C ILE A 390 32.81 43.98 21.24
N ASN A 391 33.24 45.24 21.29
CA ASN A 391 32.47 46.39 20.79
C ASN A 391 32.41 46.46 19.26
N THR A 392 33.34 45.78 18.58
CA THR A 392 33.43 45.75 17.11
C THR A 392 32.85 44.48 16.50
N ALA A 393 32.60 43.45 17.31
CA ALA A 393 32.01 42.20 16.86
C ALA A 393 30.63 42.43 16.27
N THR A 394 30.34 41.77 15.14
CA THR A 394 29.03 41.83 14.47
C THR A 394 28.26 40.53 14.59
N LYS A 395 28.96 39.40 14.75
CA LYS A 395 28.40 38.06 14.94
C LYS A 395 28.86 37.53 16.29
N ILE A 396 27.90 37.28 17.18
CA ILE A 396 28.20 36.86 18.55
C ILE A 396 27.20 35.85 19.05
N TRP A 397 27.72 34.74 19.59
CA TRP A 397 27.02 33.92 20.56
C TRP A 397 27.35 34.44 21.95
N ARG A 398 26.32 34.74 22.74
CA ARG A 398 26.45 35.19 24.13
C ARG A 398 25.76 34.20 25.05
N PHE A 399 26.41 33.81 26.15
CA PHE A 399 25.84 32.92 27.15
C PHE A 399 26.09 33.47 28.56
N ASN A 400 25.03 33.69 29.35
CA ASN A 400 25.11 34.08 30.76
C ASN A 400 23.99 33.41 31.57
N MET A 401 23.87 33.79 32.85
CA MET A 401 22.87 33.20 33.76
C MET A 401 21.41 33.41 33.33
N ASN A 402 21.15 34.37 32.43
CA ASN A 402 19.80 34.68 31.95
C ASN A 402 19.45 33.95 30.64
N GLY A 403 20.41 33.29 29.98
CA GLY A 403 20.18 32.53 28.74
C GLY A 403 21.35 32.57 27.77
N PHE A 404 21.13 32.01 26.58
CA PHE A 404 22.08 32.09 25.46
C PHE A 404 21.39 32.54 24.18
N GLY A 405 22.12 33.24 23.31
CA GLY A 405 21.58 33.67 22.03
C GLY A 405 22.63 34.08 21.02
N TYR A 406 22.19 34.14 19.77
CA TYR A 406 22.98 34.61 18.63
C TYR A 406 22.50 35.98 18.16
N SER A 407 23.43 36.89 17.94
CA SER A 407 23.20 38.19 17.33
C SER A 407 24.11 38.35 16.11
N ASN A 408 23.54 38.82 15.00
CA ASN A 408 24.28 39.29 13.82
C ASN A 408 24.39 40.83 13.78
N ASN A 409 24.15 41.49 14.92
CA ASN A 409 24.28 42.93 15.13
C ASN A 409 25.20 43.27 16.32
N GLY A 410 26.06 42.33 16.73
CA GLY A 410 27.04 42.51 17.80
C GLY A 410 26.49 42.35 19.22
N TYR A 411 27.34 42.74 20.19
CA TYR A 411 27.21 42.43 21.62
C TYR A 411 25.89 42.90 22.26
N ASN A 412 25.39 44.07 21.85
CA ASN A 412 24.17 44.67 22.39
C ASN A 412 22.87 44.06 21.79
N GLY A 413 22.99 43.11 20.86
CA GLY A 413 21.85 42.50 20.19
C GLY A 413 21.27 43.38 19.06
N PRO A 414 20.02 43.11 18.63
CA PRO A 414 19.06 42.14 19.21
C PRO A 414 19.47 40.67 19.03
N PHE A 415 18.87 39.78 19.82
CA PHE A 415 19.09 38.32 19.78
C PHE A 415 17.85 37.60 19.20
N PRO A 416 17.68 37.54 17.86
CA PRO A 416 16.53 36.90 17.22
C PRO A 416 16.52 35.37 17.35
N LEU A 417 17.65 34.78 17.77
CA LEU A 417 17.74 33.37 18.15
C LEU A 417 18.23 33.30 19.60
N ALA A 418 17.39 32.86 20.53
CA ALA A 418 17.74 32.78 21.94
C ALA A 418 16.95 31.72 22.71
N MET A 419 17.53 31.23 23.81
CA MET A 419 16.83 30.50 24.86
C MET A 419 17.10 31.20 26.20
N THR A 420 16.05 31.56 26.93
CA THR A 420 16.12 32.40 28.13
C THR A 420 15.71 31.65 29.39
N MET A 421 16.15 32.14 30.56
CA MET A 421 15.96 31.47 31.86
C MET A 421 14.50 31.32 32.31
N ASP A 422 13.58 32.07 31.71
CA ASP A 422 12.13 31.96 31.89
C ASP A 422 11.49 30.85 31.03
N GLY A 423 12.30 30.12 30.26
CA GLY A 423 11.88 29.00 29.43
C GLY A 423 11.44 29.37 28.01
N ALA A 424 11.58 30.63 27.60
CA ALA A 424 11.24 31.05 26.25
C ALA A 424 12.30 30.62 25.22
N ILE A 425 11.83 30.29 24.02
CA ILE A 425 12.66 30.08 22.82
C ILE A 425 12.24 31.14 21.81
N VAL A 426 13.19 32.00 21.41
CA VAL A 426 13.00 33.02 20.39
C VAL A 426 13.60 32.51 19.08
N ALA A 427 12.79 32.33 18.04
CA ALA A 427 13.22 31.93 16.70
C ALA A 427 12.14 32.23 15.66
N ASP A 428 12.55 32.65 14.45
CA ASP A 428 11.63 32.82 13.31
C ASP A 428 11.26 31.48 12.65
N PHE A 429 12.18 30.50 12.70
CA PHE A 429 12.00 29.19 12.09
C PHE A 429 12.38 28.08 13.05
N ILE A 430 11.46 27.15 13.28
CA ILE A 430 11.70 25.93 14.07
C ILE A 430 11.44 24.73 13.15
N THR A 431 12.52 24.15 12.64
CA THR A 431 12.44 22.87 11.93
C THR A 431 12.57 21.74 12.96
N THR A 432 11.54 20.91 13.10
CA THR A 432 11.51 19.78 14.02
C THR A 432 10.89 18.56 13.36
N GLY A 433 11.29 17.35 13.79
CA GLY A 433 10.65 16.11 13.34
C GLY A 433 9.26 15.93 13.96
N THR A 434 9.18 16.01 15.29
CA THR A 434 7.94 15.90 16.06
C THR A 434 7.91 16.98 17.14
N LEU A 435 6.87 17.80 17.17
CA LEU A 435 6.59 18.73 18.27
C LEU A 435 5.47 18.14 19.13
N ASN A 436 5.83 17.63 20.31
CA ASN A 436 4.84 17.26 21.32
C ASN A 436 4.59 18.48 22.22
N ALA A 437 3.36 19.00 22.21
CA ALA A 437 3.00 20.20 22.94
C ALA A 437 1.55 20.10 23.44
N ASP A 438 1.30 20.49 24.69
CA ASP A 438 -0.05 20.54 25.26
C ASP A 438 -0.92 21.60 24.56
N ILE A 439 -0.33 22.75 24.21
CA ILE A 439 -1.01 23.87 23.54
C ILE A 439 -0.09 24.47 22.46
N ILE A 440 -0.61 24.61 21.24
CA ILE A 440 0.02 25.37 20.15
C ILE A 440 -0.80 26.63 19.90
N LYS A 441 -0.30 27.79 20.34
CA LYS A 441 -0.86 29.10 20.01
C LYS A 441 -0.17 29.65 18.77
N ALA A 442 -0.70 29.31 17.59
CA ALA A 442 -0.17 29.76 16.31
C ALA A 442 -1.12 30.77 15.64
N GLY A 443 -0.58 31.57 14.72
CA GLY A 443 -1.37 32.40 13.81
C GLY A 443 -2.09 31.53 12.78
N THR A 444 -1.47 31.32 11.62
CA THR A 444 -2.02 30.45 10.57
C THR A 444 -1.22 29.15 10.48
N LEU A 445 -1.91 28.01 10.55
CA LEU A 445 -1.35 26.70 10.21
C LEU A 445 -1.75 26.32 8.79
N GLN A 446 -0.79 26.01 7.91
CA GLN A 446 -1.04 25.65 6.51
C GLN A 446 -0.50 24.26 6.19
N GLY A 447 -1.16 23.54 5.28
CA GLY A 447 -0.71 22.22 4.81
C GLY A 447 -0.77 21.11 5.87
N ILE A 448 -1.56 21.29 6.94
CA ILE A 448 -1.65 20.32 8.04
C ILE A 448 -2.77 19.31 7.82
N LYS A 449 -2.52 18.05 8.21
CA LYS A 449 -3.56 17.06 8.46
C LYS A 449 -3.88 17.09 9.95
N ILE A 450 -5.10 17.46 10.31
CA ILE A 450 -5.57 17.39 11.70
C ILE A 450 -6.19 16.00 11.93
N ILE A 451 -5.69 15.29 12.94
CA ILE A 451 -6.30 14.05 13.43
C ILE A 451 -6.66 14.31 14.89
N ALA A 452 -7.93 14.58 15.16
CA ALA A 452 -8.44 14.81 16.51
C ALA A 452 -9.20 13.57 16.97
N THR A 453 -8.83 12.99 18.11
CA THR A 453 -9.60 11.95 18.79
C THR A 453 -10.56 12.54 19.82
N THR A 454 -10.26 13.74 20.33
CA THR A 454 -11.08 14.56 21.23
C THR A 454 -10.86 16.05 20.93
N GLY A 455 -11.76 16.93 21.37
CA GLY A 455 -11.63 18.38 21.27
C GLY A 455 -12.51 19.06 20.21
N SER A 456 -12.44 20.39 20.15
CA SER A 456 -13.21 21.24 19.23
C SER A 456 -12.34 21.93 18.18
N ILE A 457 -12.82 21.99 16.93
CA ILE A 457 -12.25 22.69 15.78
C ILE A 457 -13.28 23.69 15.29
N ALA A 458 -13.06 24.98 15.54
CA ALA A 458 -13.89 26.07 15.01
C ALA A 458 -15.42 25.87 15.19
N GLY A 459 -15.84 25.45 16.39
CA GLY A 459 -17.27 25.21 16.68
C GLY A 459 -17.75 23.78 16.41
N TRP A 460 -16.84 22.85 16.10
CA TRP A 460 -17.15 21.43 15.86
C TRP A 460 -16.35 20.53 16.80
N LYS A 461 -17.01 19.62 17.50
CA LYS A 461 -16.40 18.64 18.40
C LYS A 461 -16.42 17.23 17.81
N MET A 462 -15.50 16.39 18.25
CA MET A 462 -15.52 14.96 17.96
C MET A 462 -16.32 14.21 19.04
N GLU A 463 -17.35 13.46 18.64
CA GLU A 463 -18.13 12.59 19.52
C GLU A 463 -18.23 11.20 18.89
N ASN A 464 -17.68 10.17 19.55
CA ASN A 464 -17.72 8.77 19.08
C ASN A 464 -17.30 8.56 17.61
N GLY A 465 -16.33 9.34 17.12
CA GLY A 465 -15.86 9.29 15.74
C GLY A 465 -16.69 10.08 14.71
N VAL A 466 -17.69 10.83 15.16
CA VAL A 466 -18.54 11.73 14.35
C VAL A 466 -18.14 13.18 14.62
N LEU A 467 -18.09 14.01 13.58
CA LEU A 467 -17.90 15.46 13.75
C LEU A 467 -19.26 16.11 14.02
N VAL A 468 -19.40 16.78 15.15
CA VAL A 468 -20.68 17.33 15.64
C VAL A 468 -20.49 18.83 15.92
N SER A 469 -21.44 19.68 15.56
CA SER A 469 -21.37 21.10 15.96
C SER A 469 -21.42 21.24 17.48
N ASP A 470 -20.88 22.32 18.04
CA ASP A 470 -20.79 22.51 19.49
C ASP A 470 -22.18 22.48 20.16
N ASP A 471 -23.21 22.99 19.48
CA ASP A 471 -24.61 22.96 19.92
C ASP A 471 -25.30 21.60 19.71
N GLY A 472 -24.64 20.63 19.07
CA GLY A 472 -25.14 19.28 18.85
C GLY A 472 -26.11 19.12 17.67
N THR A 473 -26.42 20.20 16.95
CA THR A 473 -27.48 20.22 15.93
C THR A 473 -27.04 19.67 14.58
N MET A 474 -25.76 19.77 14.22
CA MET A 474 -25.22 19.26 12.95
C MET A 474 -24.25 18.11 13.19
N LYS A 475 -24.32 17.05 12.36
CA LYS A 475 -23.46 15.87 12.45
C LYS A 475 -22.96 15.42 11.08
N LEU A 476 -21.67 15.10 10.97
CA LEU A 476 -21.03 14.48 9.80
C LEU A 476 -20.48 13.10 10.19
N ASP A 477 -21.08 12.05 9.67
CA ASP A 477 -20.78 10.66 10.02
C ASP A 477 -20.29 9.90 8.77
N SER A 478 -18.98 9.72 8.68
CA SER A 478 -18.37 8.97 7.57
C SER A 478 -18.58 7.47 7.66
N ILE A 479 -18.86 6.91 8.85
CA ILE A 479 -19.08 5.48 9.03
C ILE A 479 -20.42 5.12 8.40
N ASN A 480 -21.45 5.91 8.68
CA ASN A 480 -22.79 5.72 8.13
C ASN A 480 -23.01 6.43 6.79
N ASN A 481 -22.05 7.25 6.35
CA ASN A 481 -22.12 8.11 5.16
C ASN A 481 -23.33 9.07 5.22
N THR A 482 -23.49 9.77 6.33
CA THR A 482 -24.60 10.70 6.56
C THR A 482 -24.18 12.09 7.01
N ILE A 483 -25.02 13.07 6.63
CA ILE A 483 -25.03 14.42 7.21
C ILE A 483 -26.38 14.61 7.87
N THR A 484 -26.42 14.93 9.17
CA THR A 484 -27.68 15.09 9.92
C THR A 484 -27.81 16.51 10.46
N VAL A 485 -29.02 17.07 10.38
CA VAL A 485 -29.41 18.30 11.05
C VAL A 485 -30.56 18.00 11.99
N ASN A 486 -30.42 18.41 13.24
CA ASN A 486 -31.39 18.32 14.31
C ASN A 486 -31.85 19.73 14.73
N ASN A 487 -33.02 19.82 15.36
CA ASN A 487 -33.44 21.04 16.04
C ASN A 487 -32.73 21.19 17.40
N SER A 488 -32.99 22.28 18.12
CA SER A 488 -32.43 22.56 19.45
C SER A 488 -32.80 21.53 20.52
N ASP A 489 -33.87 20.78 20.31
CA ASP A 489 -34.36 19.74 21.24
C ASP A 489 -33.76 18.36 20.92
N GLY A 490 -32.90 18.26 19.90
CA GLY A 490 -32.27 17.02 19.47
C GLY A 490 -33.09 16.18 18.47
N ASN A 491 -34.27 16.65 18.07
CA ASN A 491 -35.10 15.97 17.08
C ASN A 491 -34.54 16.14 15.68
N LYS A 492 -34.55 15.07 14.89
CA LYS A 492 -34.06 15.08 13.51
C LYS A 492 -34.95 15.97 12.64
N LEU A 493 -34.32 16.78 11.80
CA LEU A 493 -34.98 17.61 10.78
C LEU A 493 -34.64 17.11 9.38
N MET A 494 -33.38 16.76 9.15
CA MET A 494 -32.87 16.40 7.83
C MET A 494 -31.75 15.37 7.91
N THR A 495 -31.68 14.47 6.93
CA THR A 495 -30.52 13.61 6.71
C THR A 495 -30.17 13.54 5.23
N VAL A 496 -28.90 13.79 4.90
CA VAL A 496 -28.32 13.50 3.57
C VAL A 496 -27.62 12.16 3.66
N SER A 497 -27.94 11.22 2.77
CA SER A 497 -27.26 9.93 2.66
C SER A 497 -27.18 9.46 1.20
N LYS A 498 -26.68 8.24 0.98
CA LYS A 498 -26.73 7.56 -0.32
C LYS A 498 -28.14 7.36 -0.88
N ASP A 499 -29.16 7.43 -0.01
CA ASP A 499 -30.57 7.21 -0.37
C ASP A 499 -31.28 8.53 -0.74
N GLY A 500 -30.56 9.67 -0.71
CA GLY A 500 -31.08 11.00 -1.01
C GLY A 500 -31.10 11.91 0.22
N ILE A 501 -31.98 12.92 0.17
CA ILE A 501 -32.21 13.87 1.26
C ILE A 501 -33.56 13.54 1.90
N LYS A 502 -33.55 13.16 3.17
CA LYS A 502 -34.75 12.82 3.95
C LYS A 502 -35.12 13.95 4.90
N PHE A 503 -36.41 14.20 5.06
CA PHE A 503 -36.97 15.19 5.99
C PHE A 503 -37.75 14.50 7.10
N TRP A 504 -37.71 15.08 8.30
CA TRP A 504 -38.23 14.45 9.51
C TRP A 504 -39.05 15.43 10.34
N ARG A 505 -40.04 14.89 11.05
CA ARG A 505 -40.81 15.56 12.11
C ARG A 505 -40.74 14.71 13.38
N GLY A 506 -39.81 15.04 14.27
CA GLY A 506 -39.50 14.16 15.40
C GLY A 506 -38.82 12.88 14.90
N ASP A 507 -39.38 11.73 15.25
CA ASP A 507 -38.90 10.41 14.81
C ASP A 507 -39.57 9.92 13.52
N THR A 508 -40.50 10.69 12.96
CA THR A 508 -41.25 10.32 11.75
C THR A 508 -40.60 10.94 10.52
N GLU A 509 -40.21 10.10 9.55
CA GLU A 509 -39.86 10.56 8.20
C GLU A 509 -41.13 11.07 7.53
N ILE A 510 -41.07 12.26 6.92
CA ILE A 510 -42.24 12.88 6.24
C ILE A 510 -42.04 12.98 4.73
N GLY A 511 -40.88 12.54 4.25
CA GLY A 511 -40.59 12.46 2.83
C GLY A 511 -39.11 12.59 2.51
N GLN A 512 -38.79 12.37 1.24
CA GLN A 512 -37.44 12.41 0.71
C GLN A 512 -37.39 13.07 -0.68
N THR A 513 -36.24 13.66 -1.01
CA THR A 513 -35.91 14.11 -2.35
C THR A 513 -34.63 13.44 -2.85
N GLY A 514 -34.65 12.93 -4.07
CA GLY A 514 -33.54 12.16 -4.62
C GLY A 514 -33.75 11.75 -6.08
N ILE A 515 -32.77 11.05 -6.63
CA ILE A 515 -32.87 10.49 -7.99
C ILE A 515 -33.38 9.06 -7.85
N ARG A 516 -34.60 8.80 -8.32
CA ARG A 516 -35.13 7.45 -8.47
C ARG A 516 -35.23 7.13 -9.96
N GLY A 517 -34.42 6.18 -10.42
CA GLY A 517 -34.55 5.66 -11.77
C GLY A 517 -35.76 4.74 -11.83
N GLY A 518 -36.72 5.03 -12.71
CA GLY A 518 -37.72 4.02 -13.08
C GLY A 518 -37.06 2.91 -13.89
N ASP A 519 -37.65 1.71 -13.90
CA ASP A 519 -37.17 0.53 -14.65
C ASP A 519 -36.97 0.78 -16.17
N THR A 520 -37.43 1.93 -16.67
CA THR A 520 -37.37 2.38 -18.07
C THR A 520 -36.15 3.25 -18.42
N GLY A 521 -35.24 3.52 -17.47
CA GLY A 521 -34.01 4.30 -17.73
C GLY A 521 -34.21 5.82 -17.82
N GLN A 522 -35.36 6.34 -17.35
CA GLN A 522 -35.59 7.77 -17.19
C GLN A 522 -35.21 8.20 -15.76
N TYR A 523 -34.38 9.24 -15.67
CA TYR A 523 -33.94 9.82 -14.40
C TYR A 523 -34.65 11.15 -14.17
N GLY A 524 -35.31 11.30 -13.03
CA GLY A 524 -35.95 12.54 -12.59
C GLY A 524 -35.63 12.85 -11.13
N LEU A 525 -35.81 14.11 -10.74
CA LEU A 525 -35.84 14.49 -9.32
C LEU A 525 -37.19 14.06 -8.76
N THR A 526 -37.18 13.09 -7.85
CA THR A 526 -38.39 12.60 -7.20
C THR A 526 -38.53 13.29 -5.84
N PHE A 527 -39.76 13.70 -5.53
CA PHE A 527 -40.20 14.06 -4.18
C PHE A 527 -41.17 12.97 -3.74
N ASP A 528 -40.74 12.14 -2.80
CA ASP A 528 -41.46 10.96 -2.33
C ASP A 528 -41.97 11.27 -0.92
N LEU A 529 -43.30 11.32 -0.76
CA LEU A 529 -43.97 11.67 0.50
C LEU A 529 -44.42 10.39 1.21
N ILE A 530 -44.68 10.46 2.52
CA ILE A 530 -45.22 9.32 3.27
C ILE A 530 -46.70 9.58 3.60
N ASP A 531 -47.56 8.62 3.27
CA ASP A 531 -48.99 8.48 3.62
C ASP A 531 -49.61 9.67 4.41
N GLY A 532 -50.30 10.55 3.68
CA GLY A 532 -51.02 11.70 4.25
C GLY A 532 -50.23 13.01 4.26
N ASP A 533 -48.93 12.99 3.96
CA ASP A 533 -48.11 14.20 3.82
C ASP A 533 -48.38 14.94 2.49
N ALA A 534 -48.05 16.23 2.50
CA ALA A 534 -48.32 17.13 1.38
C ALA A 534 -47.09 17.98 1.02
N MET A 535 -46.78 18.07 -0.28
CA MET A 535 -45.88 19.09 -0.82
C MET A 535 -46.70 20.31 -1.21
N THR A 536 -46.35 21.50 -0.70
CA THR A 536 -47.09 22.73 -1.00
C THR A 536 -46.18 23.88 -1.42
N TRP A 537 -46.63 24.67 -2.37
CA TRP A 537 -46.09 26.01 -2.64
C TRP A 537 -47.11 27.03 -2.15
N SER A 538 -46.73 27.78 -1.11
CA SER A 538 -47.59 28.75 -0.45
C SER A 538 -47.01 30.16 -0.51
N VAL A 539 -47.89 31.16 -0.55
CA VAL A 539 -47.53 32.57 -0.41
C VAL A 539 -48.02 33.07 0.94
N TYR A 540 -47.17 33.76 1.70
CA TYR A 540 -47.58 34.39 2.96
C TYR A 540 -48.37 35.66 2.66
N ASP A 541 -49.67 35.66 3.01
CA ASP A 541 -50.50 36.86 2.98
C ASP A 541 -50.25 37.67 4.26
N LYS A 542 -49.49 38.76 4.14
CA LYS A 542 -49.17 39.66 5.26
C LYS A 542 -50.41 40.35 5.84
N SER A 543 -51.46 40.56 5.04
CA SER A 543 -52.68 41.23 5.49
C SER A 543 -53.52 40.33 6.39
N GLN A 544 -53.60 39.05 6.02
CA GLN A 544 -54.36 38.05 6.78
C GLN A 544 -53.52 37.26 7.78
N LYS A 545 -52.19 37.42 7.74
CA LYS A 545 -51.21 36.68 8.54
C LYS A 545 -51.32 35.16 8.39
N VAL A 546 -51.73 34.67 7.22
CA VAL A 546 -51.86 33.25 6.89
C VAL A 546 -51.04 32.90 5.65
N TYR A 547 -50.64 31.63 5.53
CA TYR A 547 -50.10 31.08 4.29
C TYR A 547 -51.27 30.61 3.41
N VAL A 548 -51.26 31.04 2.15
CA VAL A 548 -52.22 30.64 1.13
C VAL A 548 -51.54 29.68 0.16
N ASN A 549 -52.05 28.46 0.07
CA ASN A 549 -51.51 27.46 -0.87
C ASN A 549 -51.85 27.85 -2.31
N LYS A 550 -50.87 27.76 -3.20
CA LYS A 550 -50.97 28.01 -4.65
C LYS A 550 -50.77 26.74 -5.47
N LEU A 551 -49.97 25.82 -4.96
CA LEU A 551 -49.82 24.47 -5.49
C LEU A 551 -49.82 23.50 -4.31
N ARG A 552 -50.56 22.40 -4.39
CA ARG A 552 -50.49 21.31 -3.41
C ARG A 552 -50.44 19.98 -4.13
N TYR A 553 -49.57 19.09 -3.69
CA TYR A 553 -49.56 17.69 -4.08
C TYR A 553 -49.66 16.83 -2.83
N THR A 554 -50.56 15.84 -2.84
CA THR A 554 -50.63 14.79 -1.82
C THR A 554 -50.59 13.43 -2.50
N GLU A 555 -50.14 12.41 -1.78
CA GLU A 555 -50.13 11.04 -2.30
C GLU A 555 -51.55 10.53 -2.60
N SER A 556 -52.53 10.90 -1.76
CA SER A 556 -53.91 10.44 -1.87
C SER A 556 -54.76 11.21 -2.89
N GLU A 557 -54.48 12.50 -3.12
CA GLU A 557 -55.34 13.37 -3.96
C GLU A 557 -54.64 13.87 -5.23
N GLY A 558 -53.32 13.64 -5.39
CA GLY A 558 -52.56 14.09 -6.54
C GLY A 558 -52.29 15.60 -6.57
N LEU A 559 -52.00 16.16 -7.77
CA LEU A 559 -51.67 17.57 -7.96
C LEU A 559 -52.93 18.44 -8.03
N ASN A 560 -53.07 19.36 -7.07
CA ASN A 560 -54.18 20.31 -7.00
C ASN A 560 -53.66 21.75 -7.22
N VAL A 561 -54.24 22.45 -8.18
CA VAL A 561 -53.85 23.81 -8.60
C VAL A 561 -55.08 24.70 -8.47
N SER A 562 -55.15 25.52 -7.41
CA SER A 562 -56.29 26.41 -7.19
C SER A 562 -55.85 27.79 -6.70
N ASN A 563 -56.70 28.79 -6.93
CA ASN A 563 -56.30 30.17 -6.74
C ASN A 563 -56.16 30.59 -5.27
N ASN A 564 -56.80 29.98 -4.28
CA ASN A 564 -56.65 30.35 -2.85
C ASN A 564 -57.21 29.29 -1.88
N PHE A 565 -56.36 28.44 -1.27
CA PHE A 565 -56.73 27.72 -0.04
C PHE A 565 -56.08 28.39 1.18
N THR A 566 -56.91 28.80 2.16
CA THR A 566 -56.40 29.20 3.49
C THR A 566 -56.15 27.95 4.33
N CYS A 567 -55.05 27.94 5.11
CA CYS A 567 -54.56 26.78 5.86
C CYS A 567 -55.61 26.12 6.80
N ASN A 568 -56.67 26.85 7.20
CA ASN A 568 -57.68 26.38 8.14
C ASN A 568 -58.93 25.71 7.50
N GLN A 569 -59.01 25.59 6.17
CA GLN A 569 -60.19 25.04 5.46
C GLN A 569 -60.01 23.60 4.95
N LEU A 570 -59.03 22.88 5.48
CA LEU A 570 -58.52 21.60 4.92
C LEU A 570 -59.25 20.34 5.41
N PHE A 571 -60.58 20.35 5.51
CA PHE A 571 -61.34 19.11 5.72
C PHE A 571 -62.44 18.94 4.68
N GLY A 572 -62.17 18.05 3.72
CA GLY A 572 -63.19 17.33 2.96
C GLY A 572 -63.68 18.00 1.68
N HIS A 573 -62.90 17.93 0.60
CA HIS A 573 -63.47 18.04 -0.75
C HIS A 573 -62.71 17.15 -1.74
N ASN A 574 -63.36 16.10 -2.23
CA ASN A 574 -62.92 15.26 -3.34
C ASN A 574 -63.14 15.95 -4.70
N VAL A 575 -62.39 17.02 -5.02
CA VAL A 575 -62.39 17.57 -6.39
C VAL A 575 -61.01 18.16 -6.73
N MET A 576 -60.36 17.62 -7.76
CA MET A 576 -59.37 18.37 -8.55
C MET A 576 -60.16 19.33 -9.44
N ASP A 577 -60.19 20.62 -9.09
CA ASP A 577 -60.66 21.67 -9.99
C ASP A 577 -59.44 22.42 -10.50
N ILE A 578 -59.11 22.25 -11.79
CA ILE A 578 -58.09 23.05 -12.46
C ILE A 578 -58.84 24.17 -13.19
N ASP A 579 -58.88 25.35 -12.58
CA ASP A 579 -59.39 26.56 -13.22
C ASP A 579 -58.33 27.11 -14.19
N LEU A 580 -58.61 27.02 -15.49
CA LEU A 580 -57.74 27.49 -16.57
C LEU A 580 -58.03 28.96 -16.98
N GLY A 581 -58.94 29.64 -16.28
CA GLY A 581 -59.38 31.00 -16.55
C GLY A 581 -60.53 31.10 -17.57
N ASN A 582 -61.23 32.24 -17.58
CA ASN A 582 -62.41 32.55 -18.42
C ASN A 582 -63.63 31.60 -18.25
N GLY A 583 -63.81 31.02 -17.06
CA GLY A 583 -65.00 30.20 -16.74
C GLY A 583 -64.99 28.80 -17.36
N LEU A 584 -63.81 28.31 -17.76
CA LEU A 584 -63.62 26.94 -18.25
C LEU A 584 -63.06 26.05 -17.14
N HIS A 585 -63.87 25.09 -16.70
CA HIS A 585 -63.48 24.04 -15.76
C HIS A 585 -63.27 22.73 -16.51
N ALA A 586 -62.18 22.01 -16.20
CA ALA A 586 -61.98 20.64 -16.65
C ALA A 586 -62.35 19.67 -15.52
N TRP A 587 -63.38 18.84 -15.72
CA TRP A 587 -63.78 17.79 -14.77
C TRP A 587 -63.32 16.43 -15.27
N GLY A 588 -62.59 15.70 -14.41
CA GLY A 588 -62.35 14.27 -14.58
C GLY A 588 -63.18 13.48 -13.57
N TYR A 589 -64.08 12.63 -14.05
CA TYR A 589 -64.73 11.58 -13.25
C TYR A 589 -64.06 10.24 -13.56
N SER A 590 -63.72 9.46 -12.53
CA SER A 590 -63.49 8.02 -12.66
C SER A 590 -64.58 7.28 -11.88
N GLU A 591 -65.15 6.22 -12.45
CA GLU A 591 -65.89 5.21 -11.66
C GLU A 591 -64.96 4.47 -10.69
#